data_AF-A0A520G7M7-F1
#
_entry.id   AF-A0A520G7M7-F1
#
_cell.length_a   1.000
_cell.length_b   1.000
_cell.length_c   1.000
_cell.angle_alpha   90.00
_cell.angle_beta   90.00
_cell.angle_gamma   90.00
#
_symmetry.space_group_name_H-M   'P 1'
#
loop_
_entity.id
_entity.type
_entity.pdbx_description
1 polymer ?
#
loop_
_entity_poly.entity_id
_entity_poly.type
_entity_poly.pdbx_seq_one_letter_code
_entity_poly.pdbx_strand_id
1 'polypeptide(L)'
;MRTVPPPHTDGHSRRRIALAMGALLAAASSVLPAGAQSAPSAGRPESMYEGVLGTGAIGMTIVHPRGGETALTGHYFAAGVLKDIPLTGSFQAGRLILREAGGGAFVLAFVDNGFAGGKPLDFGNSIGLTGQWTQGATRLAVTLGSTGSRVAGGRRYAQVTRESDEAFEARVQGFHRAVLAGDRAAAAGYVAFPLRVTSAGKSRQIASAEQLDCLDVLKEALPHDMFVARGQAMIGNGVAWFGANGAVAINLP
;
A
#
# COMPACT_ATOMS: atom_id res chain seq x y z
N MET A 1 -42.97 46.08 32.73
CA MET A 1 -44.38 46.12 32.27
C MET A 1 -44.46 47.05 31.07
N ARG A 2 -45.20 46.82 29.97
CA ARG A 2 -46.62 46.45 29.77
C ARG A 2 -47.63 47.53 30.20
N THR A 3 -48.12 48.28 29.18
CA THR A 3 -49.53 48.67 28.92
C THR A 3 -50.20 49.68 29.87
N VAL A 4 -51.12 50.57 29.45
CA VAL A 4 -52.40 50.35 28.71
C VAL A 4 -52.85 51.62 27.90
N PRO A 5 -53.51 51.49 26.72
CA PRO A 5 -54.15 52.58 25.90
C PRO A 5 -55.65 52.78 26.26
N PRO A 6 -56.59 53.47 25.53
CA PRO A 6 -56.62 54.13 24.19
C PRO A 6 -57.11 55.63 24.33
N PRO A 7 -57.94 56.33 23.49
CA PRO A 7 -58.54 56.05 22.16
C PRO A 7 -58.62 57.20 21.09
N HIS A 8 -59.01 56.77 19.88
CA HIS A 8 -59.72 57.42 18.74
C HIS A 8 -60.12 58.91 18.68
N THR A 9 -59.96 59.50 17.48
CA THR A 9 -61.08 59.95 16.60
C THR A 9 -60.63 60.07 15.12
N ASP A 10 -61.57 60.26 14.19
CA ASP A 10 -61.42 60.05 12.73
C ASP A 10 -60.92 61.24 11.88
N GLY A 11 -60.55 60.96 10.61
CA GLY A 11 -60.34 61.98 9.56
C GLY A 11 -60.31 61.40 8.14
N HIS A 12 -61.17 61.88 7.23
CA HIS A 12 -61.26 61.42 5.83
C HIS A 12 -60.37 62.21 4.85
N SER A 13 -59.82 61.56 3.80
CA SER A 13 -60.23 61.80 2.38
C SER A 13 -59.22 61.43 1.25
N ARG A 14 -59.65 60.52 0.37
CA ARG A 14 -59.58 60.54 -1.12
C ARG A 14 -58.39 61.21 -1.86
N ARG A 15 -57.61 60.40 -2.60
CA ARG A 15 -57.31 60.45 -4.07
C ARG A 15 -56.43 59.22 -4.41
N ARG A 16 -56.73 58.33 -5.36
CA ARG A 16 -56.95 58.38 -6.84
C ARG A 16 -55.67 58.44 -7.69
N ILE A 17 -55.60 57.54 -8.69
CA ILE A 17 -54.71 57.44 -9.88
C ILE A 17 -53.59 56.38 -9.77
N ALA A 18 -53.16 55.83 -10.92
CA ALA A 18 -52.48 54.53 -11.08
C ALA A 18 -51.44 54.53 -12.23
N LEU A 19 -50.55 53.53 -12.24
CA LEU A 19 -49.53 53.20 -13.26
C LEU A 19 -48.44 54.30 -13.49
N ALA A 20 -47.23 54.01 -13.97
CA ALA A 20 -46.79 52.87 -14.79
C ALA A 20 -45.33 52.40 -14.54
N MET A 21 -45.01 51.26 -15.17
CA MET A 21 -43.70 50.67 -15.53
C MET A 21 -42.38 51.33 -15.07
N GLY A 22 -41.51 50.49 -14.49
CA GLY A 22 -40.06 50.63 -14.50
C GLY A 22 -39.40 49.26 -14.47
N ALA A 23 -39.05 48.69 -15.62
CA ALA A 23 -38.33 47.43 -15.72
C ALA A 23 -36.82 47.69 -15.87
N LEU A 24 -35.99 46.98 -15.11
CA LEU A 24 -34.53 47.02 -15.26
C LEU A 24 -33.93 45.61 -15.22
N LEU A 25 -32.83 45.42 -15.95
CA LEU A 25 -32.27 44.10 -16.26
C LEU A 25 -31.57 43.44 -15.07
N ALA A 26 -31.47 42.11 -15.14
CA ALA A 26 -30.75 41.30 -14.19
C ALA A 26 -29.23 41.44 -14.34
N ALA A 27 -28.53 41.42 -13.19
CA ALA A 27 -27.11 41.09 -13.09
C ALA A 27 -26.95 40.03 -12.00
N ALA A 28 -27.22 38.77 -12.35
CA ALA A 28 -27.01 37.66 -11.44
C ALA A 28 -25.50 37.37 -11.34
N SER A 29 -24.82 38.00 -10.38
CA SER A 29 -23.42 37.73 -10.04
C SER A 29 -23.29 36.33 -9.42
N SER A 30 -23.33 35.31 -10.28
CA SER A 30 -22.97 33.93 -9.93
C SER A 30 -21.49 33.88 -9.58
N VAL A 31 -21.19 34.08 -8.29
CA VAL A 31 -19.90 33.73 -7.71
C VAL A 31 -19.76 32.21 -7.85
N LEU A 32 -19.14 31.77 -8.94
CA LEU A 32 -18.75 30.39 -9.13
C LEU A 32 -17.89 30.02 -7.93
N PRO A 33 -18.22 28.95 -7.17
CA PRO A 33 -17.33 28.47 -6.14
C PRO A 33 -16.02 28.09 -6.84
N ALA A 34 -14.94 28.79 -6.50
CA ALA A 34 -13.63 28.52 -7.08
C ALA A 34 -13.34 27.04 -6.89
N GLY A 35 -13.20 26.31 -8.00
CA GLY A 35 -13.14 24.86 -7.98
C GLY A 35 -12.03 24.41 -7.05
N ALA A 36 -12.40 23.86 -5.91
CA ALA A 36 -11.45 23.36 -4.93
C ALA A 36 -10.69 22.21 -5.59
N GLN A 37 -9.52 22.51 -6.15
CA GLN A 37 -8.60 21.51 -6.64
C GLN A 37 -8.21 20.67 -5.43
N SER A 38 -8.83 19.49 -5.32
CA SER A 38 -8.53 18.52 -4.28
C SER A 38 -7.04 18.28 -4.29
N ALA A 39 -6.33 18.83 -3.30
CA ALA A 39 -4.88 18.67 -3.20
C ALA A 39 -4.56 17.17 -3.29
N PRO A 40 -3.67 16.75 -4.20
CA PRO A 40 -3.47 15.33 -4.50
C PRO A 40 -3.19 14.59 -3.19
N SER A 41 -4.09 13.69 -2.81
CA SER A 41 -4.22 13.27 -1.42
C SER A 41 -2.90 12.68 -0.91
N ALA A 42 -2.20 13.43 -0.06
CA ALA A 42 -0.82 13.14 0.33
C ALA A 42 -0.71 11.68 0.75
N GLY A 43 0.08 10.90 -0.01
CA GLY A 43 0.05 9.45 0.09
C GLY A 43 0.38 8.97 1.50
N ARG A 44 -0.23 7.87 1.93
CA ARG A 44 0.08 7.33 3.27
C ARG A 44 1.48 6.71 3.24
N PRO A 45 2.37 7.03 4.20
CA PRO A 45 3.62 6.28 4.31
C PRO A 45 3.33 4.79 4.55
N GLU A 46 4.10 3.94 3.90
CA GLU A 46 4.10 2.48 4.07
C GLU A 46 5.50 2.07 4.51
N SER A 47 5.61 1.26 5.56
CA SER A 47 6.83 0.51 5.90
C SER A 47 6.67 -0.94 5.48
N MET A 48 7.66 -1.46 4.77
CA MET A 48 7.67 -2.81 4.20
C MET A 48 8.73 -3.66 4.90
N TYR A 49 8.37 -4.91 5.19
CA TYR A 49 9.21 -5.83 5.94
C TYR A 49 9.15 -7.25 5.34
N GLU A 50 10.23 -8.01 5.47
CA GLU A 50 10.29 -9.43 5.09
C GLU A 50 10.99 -10.24 6.19
N GLY A 51 10.60 -11.51 6.34
CA GLY A 51 11.21 -12.41 7.33
C GLY A 51 10.35 -13.64 7.61
N VAL A 52 10.23 -14.04 8.88
CA VAL A 52 9.61 -15.32 9.28
C VAL A 52 8.55 -15.20 10.37
N LEU A 53 7.54 -16.07 10.27
CA LEU A 53 6.51 -16.39 11.24
C LEU A 53 6.63 -17.88 11.57
N GLY A 54 7.20 -18.20 12.74
CA GLY A 54 7.65 -19.55 13.06
C GLY A 54 8.73 -20.00 12.08
N THR A 55 8.41 -20.96 11.20
CA THR A 55 9.26 -21.44 10.10
C THR A 55 8.78 -20.99 8.72
N GLY A 56 7.65 -20.28 8.62
CA GLY A 56 7.10 -19.82 7.35
C GLY A 56 7.59 -18.42 6.99
N ALA A 57 8.04 -18.22 5.75
CA ALA A 57 8.39 -16.90 5.24
C ALA A 57 7.13 -16.00 5.12
N ILE A 58 7.27 -14.72 5.49
CA ILE A 58 6.22 -13.71 5.36
C ILE A 58 6.79 -12.37 4.89
N GLY A 59 6.00 -11.65 4.09
CA GLY A 59 6.14 -10.21 3.87
C GLY A 59 5.10 -9.45 4.70
N MET A 60 5.36 -8.21 5.10
CA MET A 60 4.41 -7.39 5.87
C MET A 60 4.51 -5.93 5.47
N THR A 61 3.38 -5.32 5.11
CA THR A 61 3.27 -3.90 4.82
C THR A 61 2.38 -3.23 5.86
N ILE A 62 2.90 -2.17 6.48
CA ILE A 62 2.22 -1.40 7.52
C ILE A 62 2.01 0.02 7.00
N VAL A 63 0.75 0.39 6.81
CA VAL A 63 0.32 1.72 6.41
C VAL A 63 0.24 2.61 7.64
N HIS A 64 0.93 3.75 7.60
CA HIS A 64 0.99 4.70 8.69
C HIS A 64 -0.32 5.52 8.78
N PRO A 65 -0.73 5.93 9.99
CA PRO A 65 -1.93 6.72 10.19
C PRO A 65 -1.74 8.15 9.65
N ARG A 66 -2.79 8.73 9.06
CA ARG A 66 -2.83 10.17 8.75
C ARG A 66 -3.15 10.99 10.00
N GLY A 67 -2.91 12.30 9.97
CA GLY A 67 -3.12 13.18 11.12
C GLY A 67 -4.55 13.10 11.67
N GLY A 68 -4.69 12.64 12.93
CA GLY A 68 -5.97 12.39 13.60
C GLY A 68 -6.37 10.91 13.66
N GLU A 69 -5.81 10.05 12.81
CA GLU A 69 -5.95 8.60 12.90
C GLU A 69 -4.99 8.04 13.97
N THR A 70 -5.42 7.02 14.72
CA THR A 70 -4.58 6.29 15.70
C THR A 70 -4.46 4.80 15.38
N ALA A 71 -5.23 4.31 14.40
CA ALA A 71 -5.23 2.93 13.95
C ALA A 71 -4.13 2.71 12.89
N LEU A 72 -3.38 1.63 13.05
CA LEU A 72 -2.55 1.05 11.98
C LEU A 72 -3.44 0.18 11.09
N THR A 73 -3.18 0.21 9.78
CA THR A 73 -3.78 -0.74 8.82
C THR A 73 -2.68 -1.34 7.97
N GLY A 74 -2.91 -2.50 7.39
CA GLY A 74 -1.96 -3.14 6.47
C GLY A 74 -2.35 -4.58 6.22
N HIS A 75 -1.35 -5.40 5.98
CA HIS A 75 -1.49 -6.83 5.70
C HIS A 75 -0.16 -7.53 5.87
N TYR A 76 -0.19 -8.86 5.94
CA TYR A 76 0.99 -9.68 5.74
C TYR A 76 0.72 -10.76 4.69
N PHE A 77 1.71 -11.00 3.84
CA PHE A 77 1.69 -12.01 2.80
C PHE A 77 2.23 -13.32 3.37
N ALA A 78 1.38 -14.34 3.42
CA ALA A 78 1.76 -15.67 3.90
C ALA A 78 2.27 -16.54 2.75
N ALA A 79 3.60 -16.72 2.64
CA ALA A 79 4.22 -17.37 1.48
C ALA A 79 3.72 -18.81 1.24
N GLY A 80 3.47 -19.58 2.30
CA GLY A 80 2.98 -20.96 2.21
C GLY A 80 1.57 -21.12 1.63
N VAL A 81 0.82 -20.02 1.46
CA VAL A 81 -0.50 -19.99 0.79
C VAL A 81 -0.60 -18.91 -0.30
N LEU A 82 0.50 -18.18 -0.55
CA LEU A 82 0.63 -17.05 -1.47
C LEU A 82 -0.54 -16.06 -1.39
N LYS A 83 -0.86 -15.59 -0.18
CA LYS A 83 -2.04 -14.76 0.08
C LYS A 83 -1.79 -13.71 1.16
N ASP A 84 -2.35 -12.53 0.92
CA ASP A 84 -2.44 -11.44 1.89
C ASP A 84 -3.55 -11.64 2.90
N ILE A 85 -3.19 -11.39 4.16
CA ILE A 85 -4.07 -11.47 5.32
C ILE A 85 -4.15 -10.06 5.92
N PRO A 86 -5.30 -9.37 5.80
CA PRO A 86 -5.46 -8.00 6.27
C PRO A 86 -5.23 -7.84 7.78
N LEU A 87 -4.55 -6.76 8.14
CA LEU A 87 -4.21 -6.38 9.50
C LEU A 87 -4.81 -5.02 9.86
N THR A 88 -5.36 -4.95 11.07
CA THR A 88 -5.75 -3.72 11.75
C THR A 88 -5.07 -3.66 13.12
N GLY A 89 -4.71 -2.49 13.62
CA GLY A 89 -3.92 -2.42 14.84
C GLY A 89 -3.72 -1.03 15.40
N SER A 90 -2.76 -0.91 16.31
CA SER A 90 -2.33 0.37 16.90
C SER A 90 -0.93 0.23 17.49
N PHE A 91 -0.27 1.37 17.74
CA PHE A 91 0.97 1.42 18.50
C PHE A 91 0.65 1.68 19.98
N GLN A 92 1.07 0.79 20.87
CA GLN A 92 0.78 0.84 22.31
C GLN A 92 2.02 0.47 23.11
N ALA A 93 2.40 1.30 24.08
CA ALA A 93 3.53 1.06 25.00
C ALA A 93 4.84 0.61 24.31
N GLY A 94 5.20 1.25 23.18
CA GLY A 94 6.40 0.92 22.42
C GLY A 94 6.30 -0.30 21.50
N ARG A 95 5.08 -0.87 21.32
CA ARG A 95 4.83 -2.08 20.53
C ARG A 95 3.71 -1.88 19.50
N LEU A 96 3.83 -2.56 18.37
CA LEU A 96 2.78 -2.68 17.38
C LEU A 96 1.89 -3.86 17.79
N ILE A 97 0.60 -3.59 18.00
CA ILE A 97 -0.42 -4.60 18.26
C ILE A 97 -1.28 -4.70 17.00
N LEU A 98 -1.05 -5.73 16.18
CA LEU A 98 -1.75 -5.94 14.90
C LEU A 98 -2.64 -7.18 15.01
N ARG A 99 -3.80 -7.16 14.35
CA ARG A 99 -4.86 -8.17 14.45
C ARG A 99 -5.43 -8.52 13.09
N GLU A 100 -5.65 -9.80 12.89
CA GLU A 100 -6.35 -10.37 11.75
C GLU A 100 -7.86 -10.46 12.02
N ALA A 101 -8.66 -10.47 10.95
CA ALA A 101 -10.08 -10.84 11.04
C ALA A 101 -10.29 -12.29 11.55
N GLY A 102 -9.30 -13.18 11.35
CA GLY A 102 -9.30 -14.56 11.86
C GLY A 102 -8.93 -14.73 13.34
N GLY A 103 -8.76 -13.62 14.08
CA GLY A 103 -8.43 -13.65 15.51
C GLY A 103 -6.96 -13.92 15.84
N GLY A 104 -6.10 -14.11 14.84
CA GLY A 104 -4.64 -14.04 15.01
C GLY A 104 -4.20 -12.62 15.40
N ALA A 105 -3.19 -12.52 16.25
CA ALA A 105 -2.68 -11.25 16.75
C ALA A 105 -1.14 -11.25 16.86
N PHE A 106 -0.51 -10.25 16.25
CA PHE A 106 0.91 -9.95 16.37
C PHE A 106 1.15 -8.95 17.50
N VAL A 107 2.19 -9.18 18.30
CA VAL A 107 2.74 -8.26 19.29
C VAL A 107 4.22 -8.08 18.98
N LEU A 108 4.56 -6.97 18.34
CA LEU A 108 5.90 -6.70 17.80
C LEU A 108 6.54 -5.48 18.45
N ALA A 109 7.84 -5.55 18.69
CA ALA A 109 8.69 -4.42 19.04
C ALA A 109 9.61 -4.09 17.85
N PHE A 110 9.98 -2.81 17.72
CA PHE A 110 11.02 -2.38 16.79
C PHE A 110 12.40 -2.91 17.18
N VAL A 111 13.26 -3.11 16.19
CA VAL A 111 14.66 -3.57 16.35
C VAL A 111 15.61 -2.39 16.13
N ASP A 112 16.52 -2.15 17.09
CA ASP A 112 17.58 -1.14 16.99
C ASP A 112 18.80 -1.70 16.20
N ASN A 113 19.56 -0.81 15.57
CA ASN A 113 20.88 -1.09 15.01
C ASN A 113 22.04 -0.59 15.89
N GLY A 114 21.73 0.02 17.06
CA GLY A 114 22.67 0.63 18.00
C GLY A 114 22.92 2.11 17.75
N PHE A 115 22.39 2.69 16.67
CA PHE A 115 22.58 4.09 16.29
C PHE A 115 21.36 4.99 16.61
N ALA A 116 20.28 4.45 17.20
CA ALA A 116 19.14 5.24 17.67
C ALA A 116 19.50 6.28 18.75
N GLY A 117 20.66 6.13 19.42
CA GLY A 117 21.20 7.13 20.35
C GLY A 117 20.32 7.37 21.58
N GLY A 118 19.62 6.33 22.05
CA GLY A 118 18.68 6.41 23.17
C GLY A 118 17.32 7.04 22.85
N LYS A 119 17.05 7.39 21.58
CA LYS A 119 15.72 7.81 21.14
C LYS A 119 14.75 6.60 21.13
N PRO A 120 13.44 6.80 21.40
CA PRO A 120 12.43 5.78 21.16
C PRO A 120 12.46 5.29 19.71
N LEU A 121 12.27 3.98 19.51
CA LEU A 121 12.24 3.41 18.17
C LEU A 121 10.91 3.68 17.46
N ASP A 122 11.00 3.91 16.14
CA ASP A 122 9.88 4.16 15.24
C ASP A 122 10.13 3.54 13.85
N PHE A 123 9.17 3.72 12.94
CA PHE A 123 9.21 3.23 11.55
C PHE A 123 10.34 3.81 10.68
N GLY A 124 10.98 4.91 11.10
CA GLY A 124 12.03 5.61 10.35
C GLY A 124 13.44 5.41 10.91
N ASN A 125 13.58 4.97 12.16
CA ASN A 125 14.87 4.71 12.81
C ASN A 125 15.17 3.23 13.10
N SER A 126 14.17 2.34 12.98
CA SER A 126 14.32 0.91 13.21
C SER A 126 14.76 0.12 11.96
N ILE A 127 15.54 -0.94 12.17
CA ILE A 127 15.93 -1.90 11.11
C ILE A 127 14.97 -3.08 10.95
N GLY A 128 13.92 -3.21 11.76
CA GLY A 128 13.04 -4.38 11.70
C GLY A 128 12.00 -4.48 12.82
N LEU A 129 11.31 -5.61 12.86
CA LEU A 129 10.30 -5.94 13.87
C LEU A 129 10.58 -7.34 14.43
N THR A 130 10.44 -7.52 15.75
CA THR A 130 10.52 -8.84 16.38
C THR A 130 9.48 -9.00 17.48
N GLY A 131 9.04 -10.23 17.73
CA GLY A 131 8.06 -10.50 18.78
C GLY A 131 7.39 -11.85 18.62
N GLN A 132 6.06 -11.86 18.77
CA GLN A 132 5.24 -13.07 18.72
C GLN A 132 3.96 -12.83 17.92
N TRP A 133 3.51 -13.88 17.24
CA TRP A 133 2.14 -14.05 16.77
C TRP A 133 1.41 -15.05 17.66
N THR A 134 0.12 -14.84 17.88
CA THR A 134 -0.70 -15.69 18.74
C THR A 134 -2.11 -15.89 18.17
N GLN A 135 -2.64 -17.11 18.28
CA GLN A 135 -4.04 -17.43 17.96
C GLN A 135 -4.50 -18.57 18.87
N GLY A 136 -5.43 -18.28 19.78
CA GLY A 136 -5.85 -19.23 20.82
C GLY A 136 -4.68 -19.69 21.69
N ALA A 137 -4.38 -20.98 21.67
CA ALA A 137 -3.23 -21.56 22.38
C ALA A 137 -1.91 -21.46 21.58
N THR A 138 -1.97 -21.30 20.25
CA THR A 138 -0.81 -21.28 19.37
C THR A 138 -0.01 -19.99 19.53
N ARG A 139 1.32 -20.12 19.58
CA ARG A 139 2.27 -19.00 19.70
C ARG A 139 3.44 -19.28 18.76
N LEU A 140 3.79 -18.31 17.93
CA LEU A 140 4.88 -18.40 16.95
C LEU A 140 5.80 -17.19 17.08
N ALA A 141 7.11 -17.40 17.02
CA ALA A 141 8.08 -16.31 16.96
C ALA A 141 7.97 -15.55 15.64
N VAL A 142 8.20 -14.24 15.69
CA VAL A 142 8.22 -13.36 14.51
C VAL A 142 9.50 -12.56 14.49
N THR A 143 10.19 -12.58 13.35
CA THR A 143 11.40 -11.78 13.10
C THR A 143 11.35 -11.28 11.67
N LEU A 144 11.43 -9.97 11.49
CA LEU A 144 11.25 -9.26 10.23
C LEU A 144 12.35 -8.20 10.08
N GLY A 145 13.04 -8.18 8.95
CA GLY A 145 13.90 -7.07 8.53
C GLY A 145 13.11 -6.01 7.77
N SER A 146 13.47 -4.74 7.91
CA SER A 146 12.92 -3.65 7.10
C SER A 146 13.48 -3.75 5.67
N THR A 147 12.59 -3.90 4.68
CA THR A 147 12.97 -3.93 3.26
C THR A 147 12.74 -2.59 2.55
N GLY A 148 12.10 -1.64 3.22
CA GLY A 148 12.08 -0.24 2.82
C GLY A 148 10.82 0.50 3.24
N SER A 149 10.62 1.67 2.63
CA SER A 149 9.39 2.44 2.78
C SER A 149 9.01 3.12 1.47
N ARG A 150 7.72 3.47 1.34
CA ARG A 150 7.19 4.24 0.21
C ARG A 150 6.07 5.17 0.66
N VAL A 151 5.60 6.01 -0.26
CA VAL A 151 4.44 6.87 -0.07
C VAL A 151 3.33 6.35 -1.00
N ALA A 152 2.23 5.91 -0.41
CA ALA A 152 1.06 5.33 -1.09
C ALA A 152 0.26 6.39 -1.85
N GLY A 153 0.79 6.80 -3.01
CA GLY A 153 0.14 7.69 -3.97
C GLY A 153 -0.12 6.94 -5.28
N GLY A 154 -1.39 6.67 -5.58
CA GLY A 154 -1.77 5.90 -6.76
C GLY A 154 -1.36 4.42 -6.70
N ARG A 155 -1.37 3.78 -7.87
CA ARG A 155 -1.11 2.35 -8.05
C ARG A 155 0.37 1.97 -7.90
N ARG A 156 0.65 0.80 -7.31
CA ARG A 156 2.03 0.32 -7.05
C ARG A 156 2.79 0.06 -8.36
N TYR A 157 2.17 -0.60 -9.35
CA TYR A 157 2.85 -1.06 -10.56
C TYR A 157 2.60 -0.20 -11.80
N ALA A 158 2.11 1.03 -11.64
CA ALA A 158 1.78 1.94 -12.75
C ALA A 158 2.96 2.30 -13.68
N GLN A 159 4.21 2.14 -13.22
CA GLN A 159 5.41 2.30 -14.06
C GLN A 159 5.81 1.02 -14.83
N VAL A 160 5.22 -0.13 -14.48
CA VAL A 160 5.62 -1.46 -14.96
C VAL A 160 4.59 -2.04 -15.94
N THR A 161 3.29 -1.88 -15.67
CA THR A 161 2.21 -2.47 -16.46
C THR A 161 0.95 -1.60 -16.52
N ARG A 162 0.03 -1.95 -17.44
CA ARG A 162 -1.33 -1.41 -17.52
C ARG A 162 -2.40 -2.31 -16.87
N GLU A 163 -2.08 -3.59 -16.65
CA GLU A 163 -2.88 -4.52 -15.83
C GLU A 163 -3.15 -3.90 -14.44
N SER A 164 -4.16 -4.36 -13.68
CA SER A 164 -4.34 -3.90 -12.28
C SER A 164 -3.18 -4.36 -11.39
N ASP A 165 -3.06 -3.80 -10.18
CA ASP A 165 -1.94 -4.19 -9.30
C ASP A 165 -2.08 -5.66 -8.86
N GLU A 166 -3.30 -6.08 -8.54
CA GLU A 166 -3.68 -7.43 -8.16
C GLU A 166 -3.46 -8.43 -9.31
N ALA A 167 -3.77 -8.04 -10.55
CA ALA A 167 -3.55 -8.86 -11.74
C ALA A 167 -2.06 -9.06 -12.04
N PHE A 168 -1.25 -8.02 -11.82
CA PHE A 168 0.21 -8.10 -11.97
C PHE A 168 0.81 -9.05 -10.93
N GLU A 169 0.43 -8.92 -9.66
CA GLU A 169 0.90 -9.83 -8.59
C GLU A 169 0.43 -11.27 -8.80
N ALA A 170 -0.84 -11.51 -9.14
CA ALA A 170 -1.36 -12.84 -9.40
C ALA A 170 -0.58 -13.58 -10.51
N ARG A 171 -0.03 -12.83 -11.48
CA ARG A 171 0.84 -13.33 -12.56
C ARG A 171 2.27 -13.63 -12.07
N VAL A 172 2.88 -12.77 -11.25
CA VAL A 172 4.20 -13.05 -10.64
C VAL A 172 4.14 -14.20 -9.62
N GLN A 173 3.04 -14.30 -8.87
CA GLN A 173 2.71 -15.47 -8.06
C GLN A 173 2.48 -16.73 -8.91
N GLY A 174 1.99 -16.59 -10.16
CA GLY A 174 1.88 -17.68 -11.12
C GLY A 174 3.24 -18.27 -11.48
N PHE A 175 4.19 -17.41 -11.82
CA PHE A 175 5.60 -17.77 -12.00
C PHE A 175 6.18 -18.44 -10.74
N HIS A 176 5.97 -17.84 -9.56
CA HIS A 176 6.50 -18.38 -8.30
C HIS A 176 5.91 -19.76 -7.94
N ARG A 177 4.62 -19.99 -8.18
CA ARG A 177 4.00 -21.33 -8.06
C ARG A 177 4.68 -22.37 -8.96
N ALA A 178 4.99 -22.00 -10.20
CA ALA A 178 5.71 -22.89 -11.12
C ALA A 178 7.15 -23.18 -10.65
N VAL A 179 7.86 -22.17 -10.12
CA VAL A 179 9.18 -22.35 -9.47
C VAL A 179 9.11 -23.30 -8.27
N LEU A 180 8.13 -23.13 -7.38
CA LEU A 180 7.92 -24.00 -6.22
C LEU A 180 7.56 -25.44 -6.61
N ALA A 181 6.81 -25.62 -7.71
CA ALA A 181 6.48 -26.93 -8.27
C ALA A 181 7.64 -27.59 -9.04
N GLY A 182 8.71 -26.86 -9.33
CA GLY A 182 9.79 -27.31 -10.23
C GLY A 182 9.39 -27.36 -11.72
N ASP A 183 8.23 -26.83 -12.08
CA ASP A 183 7.72 -26.83 -13.46
C ASP A 183 8.38 -25.71 -14.27
N ARG A 184 9.52 -26.04 -14.87
CA ARG A 184 10.26 -25.16 -15.79
C ARG A 184 9.43 -24.72 -16.99
N ALA A 185 8.51 -25.55 -17.49
CA ALA A 185 7.72 -25.25 -18.67
C ALA A 185 6.62 -24.22 -18.35
N ALA A 186 5.89 -24.40 -17.25
CA ALA A 186 4.96 -23.41 -16.74
C ALA A 186 5.67 -22.10 -16.33
N ALA A 187 6.84 -22.19 -15.69
CA ALA A 187 7.62 -21.01 -15.30
C ALA A 187 8.09 -20.20 -16.52
N ALA A 188 8.54 -20.86 -17.59
CA ALA A 188 8.91 -20.20 -18.84
C ALA A 188 7.73 -19.46 -19.51
N GLY A 189 6.49 -19.90 -19.28
CA GLY A 189 5.27 -19.19 -19.72
C GLY A 189 5.09 -17.80 -19.11
N TYR A 190 5.85 -17.46 -18.05
CA TYR A 190 5.87 -16.13 -17.42
C TYR A 190 7.20 -15.39 -17.65
N VAL A 191 8.06 -15.86 -18.56
CA VAL A 191 9.36 -15.25 -18.89
C VAL A 191 9.26 -14.45 -20.19
N ALA A 192 9.66 -13.18 -20.14
CA ALA A 192 9.74 -12.31 -21.31
C ALA A 192 11.12 -12.48 -21.98
N PHE A 193 11.24 -13.49 -22.83
CA PHE A 193 12.48 -13.77 -23.56
C PHE A 193 12.84 -12.64 -24.57
N PRO A 194 14.14 -12.34 -24.79
CA PRO A 194 15.30 -12.97 -24.17
C PRO A 194 15.55 -12.48 -22.73
N LEU A 195 15.61 -13.42 -21.78
CA LEU A 195 15.81 -13.15 -20.36
C LEU A 195 17.30 -12.87 -20.09
N ARG A 196 17.61 -11.78 -19.38
CA ARG A 196 18.98 -11.55 -18.87
C ARG A 196 19.23 -12.41 -17.64
N VAL A 197 20.24 -13.27 -17.67
CA VAL A 197 20.74 -13.97 -16.49
C VAL A 197 22.13 -13.42 -16.13
N THR A 198 22.27 -12.87 -14.94
CA THR A 198 23.54 -12.33 -14.43
C THR A 198 24.04 -13.19 -13.27
N SER A 199 25.34 -13.51 -13.22
CA SER A 199 26.00 -14.23 -12.13
C SER A 199 27.49 -13.83 -12.08
N ALA A 200 28.06 -13.70 -10.88
CA ALA A 200 29.45 -13.24 -10.67
C ALA A 200 29.80 -11.99 -11.51
N GLY A 201 28.86 -11.03 -11.61
CA GLY A 201 28.98 -9.80 -12.40
C GLY A 201 28.87 -9.94 -13.92
N LYS A 202 28.89 -11.17 -14.46
CA LYS A 202 28.77 -11.45 -15.91
C LYS A 202 27.32 -11.64 -16.29
N SER A 203 26.89 -11.10 -17.43
CA SER A 203 25.52 -11.23 -17.93
C SER A 203 25.49 -12.05 -19.22
N ARG A 204 24.63 -13.08 -19.27
CA ARG A 204 24.18 -13.77 -20.48
C ARG A 204 22.73 -13.39 -20.80
N GLN A 205 22.32 -13.59 -22.05
CA GLN A 205 20.91 -13.74 -22.38
C GLN A 205 20.60 -15.23 -22.59
N ILE A 206 19.40 -15.65 -22.19
CA ILE A 206 18.80 -16.89 -22.68
C ILE A 206 17.62 -16.55 -23.58
N ALA A 207 17.48 -17.27 -24.68
CA ALA A 207 16.52 -16.97 -25.75
C ALA A 207 15.22 -17.79 -25.64
N SER A 208 15.23 -18.90 -24.90
CA SER A 208 14.13 -19.87 -24.89
C SER A 208 14.03 -20.68 -23.58
N ALA A 209 12.93 -21.43 -23.44
CA ALA A 209 12.57 -22.16 -22.22
C ALA A 209 13.55 -23.29 -21.85
N GLU A 210 14.19 -23.91 -22.84
CA GLU A 210 15.12 -25.04 -22.65
C GLU A 210 16.38 -24.60 -21.89
N GLN A 211 16.71 -23.32 -21.95
CA GLN A 211 17.87 -22.70 -21.31
C GLN A 211 17.58 -22.18 -19.87
N LEU A 212 16.35 -22.34 -19.37
CA LEU A 212 15.90 -21.80 -18.07
C LEU A 212 16.30 -22.72 -16.89
N ASP A 213 17.60 -22.81 -16.65
CA ASP A 213 18.25 -23.71 -15.69
C ASP A 213 18.20 -23.23 -14.22
N CYS A 214 18.09 -21.93 -13.97
CA CYS A 214 18.50 -21.28 -12.72
C CYS A 214 17.35 -20.77 -11.82
N LEU A 215 16.20 -21.45 -11.83
CA LEU A 215 15.01 -21.03 -11.08
C LEU A 215 15.06 -21.26 -9.56
N ASP A 216 15.89 -22.19 -9.08
CA ASP A 216 15.86 -22.62 -7.67
C ASP A 216 16.13 -21.51 -6.65
N VAL A 217 16.91 -20.48 -7.02
CA VAL A 217 17.20 -19.31 -6.17
C VAL A 217 15.98 -18.43 -5.87
N LEU A 218 14.83 -18.70 -6.50
CA LEU A 218 13.59 -17.93 -6.35
C LEU A 218 12.56 -18.60 -5.43
N LYS A 219 12.85 -19.78 -4.87
CA LYS A 219 11.93 -20.50 -3.98
C LYS A 219 11.57 -19.69 -2.72
N GLU A 220 12.54 -18.96 -2.17
CA GLU A 220 12.37 -18.12 -0.97
C GLU A 220 11.83 -16.70 -1.27
N ALA A 221 11.66 -16.35 -2.54
CA ALA A 221 11.20 -15.03 -2.93
C ALA A 221 9.72 -14.78 -2.59
N LEU A 222 9.37 -13.53 -2.25
CA LEU A 222 8.02 -13.12 -1.90
C LEU A 222 7.39 -12.31 -3.06
N PRO A 223 6.44 -12.90 -3.84
CA PRO A 223 5.82 -12.26 -5.01
C PRO A 223 4.65 -11.32 -4.66
N HIS A 224 4.89 -10.34 -3.79
CA HIS A 224 3.87 -9.40 -3.30
C HIS A 224 4.49 -8.05 -2.86
N ASP A 225 3.74 -6.95 -3.00
CA ASP A 225 4.09 -5.55 -2.66
C ASP A 225 5.47 -5.09 -3.21
N MET A 226 5.94 -5.78 -4.25
CA MET A 226 7.26 -5.72 -4.87
C MET A 226 7.79 -4.29 -5.05
N PHE A 227 9.07 -4.10 -4.73
CA PHE A 227 9.78 -2.86 -5.00
C PHE A 227 9.83 -2.59 -6.51
N VAL A 228 9.56 -1.33 -6.90
CA VAL A 228 9.51 -0.89 -8.29
C VAL A 228 10.60 0.14 -8.56
N ALA A 229 11.42 -0.10 -9.59
CA ALA A 229 12.37 0.86 -10.12
C ALA A 229 12.56 0.70 -11.64
N ARG A 230 12.80 1.81 -12.34
CA ARG A 230 13.15 1.83 -13.78
C ARG A 230 12.16 1.07 -14.68
N GLY A 231 10.87 1.09 -14.32
CA GLY A 231 9.81 0.39 -15.06
C GLY A 231 9.78 -1.14 -14.87
N GLN A 232 10.41 -1.65 -13.81
CA GLN A 232 10.42 -3.07 -13.44
C GLN A 232 10.08 -3.24 -11.95
N ALA A 233 9.44 -4.36 -11.60
CA ALA A 233 9.20 -4.78 -10.22
C ALA A 233 10.16 -5.94 -9.85
N MET A 234 10.56 -6.07 -8.58
CA MET A 234 11.49 -7.14 -8.16
C MET A 234 10.96 -8.02 -7.01
N ILE A 235 11.37 -9.29 -7.01
CA ILE A 235 11.14 -10.26 -5.91
C ILE A 235 12.48 -10.75 -5.35
N GLY A 236 12.46 -11.21 -4.09
CA GLY A 236 13.61 -11.83 -3.43
C GLY A 236 14.82 -10.88 -3.38
N ASN A 237 14.63 -9.66 -2.85
CA ASN A 237 15.64 -8.61 -2.77
C ASN A 237 16.43 -8.36 -4.09
N GLY A 238 15.75 -8.46 -5.24
CA GLY A 238 16.34 -8.21 -6.55
C GLY A 238 16.88 -9.43 -7.29
N VAL A 239 16.69 -10.66 -6.79
CA VAL A 239 17.06 -11.90 -7.49
C VAL A 239 16.30 -12.10 -8.79
N ALA A 240 15.04 -11.64 -8.92
CA ALA A 240 14.38 -11.53 -10.23
C ALA A 240 13.64 -10.20 -10.41
N TRP A 241 13.59 -9.75 -11.67
CA TRP A 241 12.97 -8.50 -12.11
C TRP A 241 11.95 -8.76 -13.22
N PHE A 242 10.79 -8.12 -13.11
CA PHE A 242 9.62 -8.30 -13.97
C PHE A 242 9.27 -6.99 -14.68
N GLY A 243 9.08 -7.08 -15.99
CA GLY A 243 8.52 -6.00 -16.80
C GLY A 243 7.02 -6.22 -17.08
N ALA A 244 6.48 -5.42 -18.00
CA ALA A 244 5.07 -5.48 -18.41
C ALA A 244 4.55 -6.89 -18.79
N ASN A 245 5.43 -7.77 -19.29
CA ASN A 245 5.05 -9.06 -19.91
C ASN A 245 5.56 -10.30 -19.15
N GLY A 246 6.26 -10.16 -18.02
CA GLY A 246 6.89 -11.28 -17.31
C GLY A 246 8.30 -10.99 -16.80
N ALA A 247 9.01 -12.03 -16.36
CA ALA A 247 10.39 -11.93 -15.90
C ALA A 247 11.33 -11.50 -17.05
N VAL A 248 12.08 -10.42 -16.85
CA VAL A 248 13.03 -9.85 -17.82
C VAL A 248 14.49 -10.00 -17.37
N ALA A 249 14.73 -10.23 -16.08
CA ALA A 249 16.05 -10.63 -15.58
C ALA A 249 16.01 -11.52 -14.34
N ILE A 250 17.03 -12.37 -14.21
CA ILE A 250 17.40 -13.07 -12.99
C ILE A 250 18.85 -12.72 -12.66
N ASN A 251 19.12 -12.37 -11.40
CA ASN A 251 20.46 -12.14 -10.86
C ASN A 251 20.76 -13.26 -9.85
N LEU A 252 21.69 -14.13 -10.20
CA LEU A 252 22.21 -15.19 -9.34
C LEU A 252 23.34 -14.62 -8.46
N PRO A 253 23.63 -15.23 -7.29
CA PRO A 253 24.85 -14.97 -6.55
C PRO A 253 26.14 -15.23 -7.38
#